data_AF-A0A357CP61-F1
#
_entry.id   AF-A0A357CP61-F1
#
_cell.length_a   1.000
_cell.length_b   1.000
_cell.length_c   1.000
_cell.angle_alpha   90.00
_cell.angle_beta   90.00
_cell.angle_gamma   90.00
#
_symmetry.space_group_name_H-M   'P 1'
#
loop_
_entity.id
_entity.type
_entity.pdbx_description
1 polymer ?
#
loop_
_entity_poly.entity_id
_entity_poly.type
_entity_poly.pdbx_seq_one_letter_code
_entity_poly.pdbx_strand_id
1 'polypeptide(L)'
;MRNQAGRILLVFLVLVSLVVLLWGNTFLTWAFEHTLQAIVGAKVEIEGFRLNPFKFAVKMDRFQVANPADPWRNLLSAQNMVFELAPGPLFEGKTVIEEISVADLIFNDKRQTSGELKKKAARSTTEKESKLSRTIATMPILKPETITENLDLDRITGSYQFKTDQAADQIKTEFATVQQQWDVKLTELGQLQVELEKLAATISQLGKPGNLLELNEQVAYVQEIQETAGLIRTAIAETDEQFQKDRQGLTDAINRLPAAAAADYQGLLSLAQVPDLEKTNFAEALLGKEVFHASTTLLDSINYLREHLPETGNRSSKAKPKRGGQDITFPGRETVPRFLIKKIVVSGQGASDSAHEGFYAKGSITGITSEPMLYGAPTTFAFLAHTPKQTLLRMDGNLNHVTPAEFQDQLNFSIQGVPLSQLELGDSPYLPDKILAGQGQIDGVLTIKPAGLKLTTALTAAQLEMEYGHQPEPVDLIGEIVRNTL
;
A
#
# COMPACT_ATOMS: atom_id res chain seq x y z
N MET A 1 34.76 -29.38 -60.32
CA MET A 1 33.35 -29.13 -59.91
C MET A 1 33.21 -28.62 -58.47
N ARG A 2 33.93 -29.17 -57.47
CA ARG A 2 33.88 -28.73 -56.06
C ARG A 2 34.23 -27.23 -55.84
N ASN A 3 35.19 -26.69 -56.59
CA ASN A 3 35.59 -25.27 -56.49
C ASN A 3 34.59 -24.30 -57.15
N GLN A 4 33.77 -24.75 -58.10
CA GLN A 4 32.73 -23.93 -58.73
C GLN A 4 31.47 -23.89 -57.85
N ALA A 5 31.09 -25.01 -57.24
CA ALA A 5 30.01 -25.06 -56.26
C ALA A 5 30.29 -24.17 -55.03
N GLY A 6 31.53 -24.15 -54.53
CA GLY A 6 31.93 -23.25 -53.43
C GLY A 6 31.85 -21.76 -53.79
N ARG A 7 32.22 -21.38 -55.02
CA ARG A 7 32.11 -19.99 -55.49
C ARG A 7 30.65 -19.55 -55.66
N ILE A 8 29.80 -20.44 -56.19
CA ILE A 8 28.36 -20.17 -56.34
C ILE A 8 27.69 -20.02 -54.98
N LEU A 9 28.02 -20.90 -54.02
CA LEU A 9 27.52 -20.78 -52.64
C LEU A 9 27.96 -19.46 -52.00
N LEU A 10 29.23 -19.07 -52.17
CA LEU A 10 29.76 -17.83 -51.60
C LEU A 10 29.13 -16.58 -52.22
N VAL A 11 28.96 -16.55 -53.55
CA VAL A 11 28.25 -15.47 -54.23
C VAL A 11 26.79 -15.41 -53.76
N PHE A 12 26.11 -16.54 -53.64
CA PHE A 12 24.74 -16.61 -53.12
C PHE A 12 24.66 -16.08 -51.68
N LEU A 13 25.59 -16.48 -50.80
CA LEU A 13 25.63 -16.03 -49.41
C LEU A 13 25.86 -14.51 -49.33
N VAL A 14 26.79 -13.96 -50.14
CA VAL A 14 27.02 -12.52 -50.24
C VAL A 14 25.78 -11.78 -50.75
N LEU A 15 25.09 -12.32 -51.75
CA LEU A 15 23.90 -11.72 -52.34
C LEU A 15 22.71 -11.74 -51.35
N VAL A 16 22.51 -12.86 -50.64
CA VAL A 16 21.52 -12.98 -49.56
C VAL A 16 21.86 -12.03 -48.41
N SER A 17 23.12 -11.96 -47.98
CA SER A 17 23.56 -11.00 -46.96
C SER A 17 23.32 -9.57 -47.40
N LEU A 18 23.60 -9.23 -48.67
CA LEU A 18 23.35 -7.89 -49.22
C LEU A 18 21.85 -7.56 -49.23
N VAL A 19 21.00 -8.50 -49.63
CA VAL A 19 19.53 -8.35 -49.61
C VAL A 19 19.01 -8.18 -48.18
N VAL A 20 19.48 -8.98 -47.22
CA VAL A 20 19.09 -8.86 -45.81
C VAL A 20 19.59 -7.54 -45.20
N LEU A 21 20.79 -7.08 -45.56
CA LEU A 21 21.33 -5.81 -45.08
C LEU A 21 20.60 -4.60 -45.66
N LEU A 22 20.19 -4.64 -46.94
CA LEU A 22 19.52 -3.53 -47.60
C LEU A 22 18.01 -3.50 -47.34
N TRP A 23 17.33 -4.65 -47.27
CA TRP A 23 15.87 -4.75 -47.20
C TRP A 23 15.33 -5.50 -45.98
N GLY A 24 16.19 -6.11 -45.14
CA GLY A 24 15.74 -6.86 -43.97
C GLY A 24 14.91 -6.02 -43.01
N ASN A 25 15.36 -4.80 -42.69
CA ASN A 25 14.61 -3.89 -41.81
C ASN A 25 13.24 -3.53 -42.39
N THR A 26 13.17 -3.24 -43.70
CA THR A 26 11.91 -2.91 -44.39
C THR A 26 10.93 -4.08 -44.37
N PHE A 27 11.41 -5.29 -44.68
CA PHE A 27 10.58 -6.50 -44.66
C PHE A 27 10.09 -6.82 -43.24
N LEU A 28 10.94 -6.69 -42.23
CA LEU A 28 10.56 -6.91 -40.84
C LEU A 28 9.52 -5.88 -40.39
N THR A 29 9.73 -4.60 -40.67
CA THR A 29 8.77 -3.53 -40.36
C THR A 29 7.39 -3.87 -40.92
N TRP A 30 7.34 -4.20 -42.22
CA TRP A 30 6.12 -4.61 -42.91
C TRP A 30 5.45 -5.84 -42.26
N ALA A 31 6.23 -6.86 -41.92
CA ALA A 31 5.71 -8.07 -41.28
C ALA A 31 5.14 -7.80 -39.87
N PHE A 32 5.83 -6.99 -39.06
CA PHE A 32 5.38 -6.60 -37.73
C PHE A 32 4.11 -5.74 -37.78
N GLU A 33 4.08 -4.72 -38.64
CA GLU A 33 2.91 -3.87 -38.82
C GLU A 33 1.69 -4.69 -39.21
N HIS A 34 1.80 -5.57 -40.22
CA HIS A 34 0.65 -6.38 -40.64
C HIS A 34 0.19 -7.40 -39.61
N THR A 35 1.12 -8.01 -38.87
CA THR A 35 0.76 -8.96 -37.82
C THR A 35 0.02 -8.26 -36.69
N LEU A 36 0.51 -7.11 -36.24
CA LEU A 36 -0.13 -6.34 -35.18
C LEU A 36 -1.44 -5.70 -35.65
N GLN A 37 -1.52 -5.21 -36.90
CA GLN A 37 -2.75 -4.73 -37.52
C GLN A 37 -3.85 -5.79 -37.56
N ALA A 38 -3.49 -7.05 -37.85
CA ALA A 38 -4.44 -8.16 -37.86
C ALA A 38 -4.96 -8.51 -36.46
N ILE A 39 -4.12 -8.36 -35.43
CA ILE A 39 -4.46 -8.62 -34.03
C ILE A 39 -5.37 -7.50 -33.48
N VAL A 40 -4.98 -6.24 -33.70
CA VAL A 40 -5.66 -5.07 -33.15
C VAL A 40 -6.91 -4.72 -33.97
N GLY A 41 -6.90 -4.99 -35.28
CA GLY A 41 -7.96 -4.59 -36.20
C GLY A 41 -7.91 -3.12 -36.64
N ALA A 42 -6.83 -2.40 -36.32
CA ALA A 42 -6.60 -1.01 -36.68
C ALA A 42 -5.15 -0.78 -37.14
N LYS A 43 -4.87 0.37 -37.74
CA LYS A 43 -3.56 0.70 -38.28
C LYS A 43 -2.48 0.71 -37.19
N VAL A 44 -1.41 -0.03 -37.44
CA VAL A 44 -0.18 -0.01 -36.64
C VAL A 44 0.92 0.55 -37.53
N GLU A 45 1.70 1.48 -37.00
CA GLU A 45 2.78 2.18 -37.69
C GLU A 45 4.06 2.07 -36.86
N ILE A 46 5.13 1.61 -37.50
CA ILE A 46 6.48 1.47 -36.93
C ILE A 46 7.43 2.31 -37.80
N GLU A 47 8.09 3.30 -37.20
CA GLU A 47 9.13 4.08 -37.87
C GLU A 47 10.52 3.82 -37.28
N GLY A 48 11.54 3.88 -38.12
CA GLY A 48 12.94 3.75 -37.68
C GLY A 48 13.33 2.37 -37.17
N PHE A 49 12.66 1.30 -37.63
CA PHE A 49 12.97 -0.07 -37.24
C PHE A 49 14.41 -0.46 -37.61
N ARG A 50 15.19 -0.88 -36.60
CA ARG A 50 16.58 -1.30 -36.74
C ARG A 50 16.78 -2.61 -35.99
N LEU A 51 17.05 -3.68 -36.73
CA LEU A 51 17.49 -4.95 -36.17
C LEU A 51 19.03 -5.01 -36.13
N ASN A 52 19.59 -5.33 -34.97
CA ASN A 52 20.98 -5.75 -34.82
C ASN A 52 21.02 -7.27 -34.57
N PRO A 53 21.31 -8.09 -35.61
CA PRO A 53 21.27 -9.54 -35.50
C PRO A 53 22.38 -10.10 -34.61
N PHE A 54 23.50 -9.40 -34.41
CA PHE A 54 24.59 -9.87 -33.57
C PHE A 54 24.31 -9.68 -32.08
N LYS A 55 23.63 -8.57 -31.74
CA LYS A 55 23.19 -8.29 -30.37
C LYS A 55 21.79 -8.81 -30.05
N PHE A 56 21.08 -9.39 -31.03
CA PHE A 56 19.67 -9.75 -30.92
C PHE A 56 18.84 -8.58 -30.37
N ALA A 57 19.13 -7.38 -30.87
CA ALA A 57 18.52 -6.14 -30.42
C ALA A 57 17.63 -5.55 -31.51
N VAL A 58 16.44 -5.11 -31.13
CA VAL A 58 15.51 -4.38 -31.99
C VAL A 58 15.34 -2.98 -31.42
N LYS A 59 15.42 -1.98 -32.30
CA LYS A 59 15.14 -0.59 -31.97
C LYS A 59 14.04 -0.06 -32.89
N MET A 60 13.12 0.71 -32.34
CA MET A 60 12.07 1.41 -33.10
C MET A 60 12.03 2.85 -32.61
N ASP A 61 12.10 3.81 -33.53
CA ASP A 61 12.15 5.22 -33.16
C ASP A 61 10.75 5.74 -32.81
N ARG A 62 9.73 5.25 -33.52
CA ARG A 62 8.32 5.56 -33.26
C ARG A 62 7.45 4.31 -33.42
N PHE A 63 6.50 4.15 -32.52
CA PHE A 63 5.50 3.09 -32.56
C PHE A 63 4.12 3.65 -32.24
N GLN A 64 3.15 3.39 -33.09
CA GLN A 64 1.78 3.86 -32.91
C GLN A 64 0.77 2.78 -33.25
N VAL A 65 -0.23 2.64 -32.41
CA VAL A 65 -1.36 1.73 -32.57
C VAL A 65 -2.63 2.56 -32.57
N ALA A 66 -3.35 2.58 -33.69
CA ALA A 66 -4.63 3.27 -33.81
C ALA A 66 -5.73 2.59 -32.97
N ASN A 67 -6.68 3.38 -32.50
CA ASN A 67 -7.85 2.85 -31.81
C ASN A 67 -8.88 2.31 -32.82
N PRO A 68 -9.29 1.03 -32.75
CA PRO A 68 -10.31 0.47 -33.63
C PRO A 68 -11.68 1.15 -33.53
N ALA A 69 -12.01 1.71 -32.35
CA ALA A 69 -13.27 2.39 -32.10
C ALA A 69 -13.24 3.87 -32.53
N ASP A 70 -12.07 4.51 -32.50
CA ASP A 70 -11.86 5.90 -32.94
C ASP A 70 -10.60 6.01 -33.83
N PRO A 71 -10.75 5.92 -35.16
CA PRO A 71 -9.62 5.93 -36.08
C PRO A 71 -8.76 7.20 -36.05
N TRP A 72 -9.25 8.30 -35.48
CA TRP A 72 -8.50 9.56 -35.38
C TRP A 72 -7.71 9.70 -34.07
N ARG A 73 -7.70 8.66 -33.24
CA ARG A 73 -6.89 8.58 -32.01
C ARG A 73 -5.98 7.36 -31.99
N ASN A 74 -4.81 7.48 -31.38
CA ASN A 74 -3.97 6.33 -31.07
C ASN A 74 -4.47 5.70 -29.79
N LEU A 75 -4.66 4.39 -29.78
CA LEU A 75 -4.81 3.64 -28.53
C LEU A 75 -3.54 3.80 -27.68
N LEU A 76 -2.38 3.70 -28.33
CA LEU A 76 -1.06 3.77 -27.71
C LEU A 76 -0.04 4.31 -28.71
N SER A 77 0.79 5.24 -28.28
CA SER A 77 1.97 5.72 -29.01
C SER A 77 3.19 5.71 -28.10
N ALA A 78 4.36 5.42 -28.65
CA ALA A 78 5.62 5.39 -27.92
C ALA A 78 6.78 5.82 -28.81
N GLN A 79 7.84 6.32 -28.18
CA GLN A 79 9.08 6.72 -28.82
C GLN A 79 10.25 5.86 -28.32
N ASN A 80 11.30 5.76 -29.13
CA ASN A 80 12.57 5.14 -28.77
C ASN A 80 12.41 3.80 -28.00
N MET A 81 11.75 2.83 -28.63
CA MET A 81 11.63 1.49 -28.07
C MET A 81 12.89 0.69 -28.35
N VAL A 82 13.42 0.04 -27.31
CA VAL A 82 14.57 -0.86 -27.40
C VAL A 82 14.21 -2.18 -26.74
N PHE A 83 14.51 -3.27 -27.43
CA PHE A 83 14.39 -4.61 -26.90
C PHE A 83 15.67 -5.38 -27.23
N GLU A 84 16.41 -5.84 -26.23
CA GLU A 84 17.69 -6.53 -26.39
C GLU A 84 17.65 -7.89 -25.69
N LEU A 85 17.97 -8.96 -26.43
CA LEU A 85 18.09 -10.32 -25.93
C LEU A 85 19.55 -10.74 -25.83
N ALA A 86 19.88 -11.57 -24.84
CA ALA A 86 21.21 -12.18 -24.74
C ALA A 86 21.32 -13.36 -25.73
N PRO A 87 22.22 -13.33 -26.73
CA PRO A 87 22.30 -14.38 -27.74
C PRO A 87 22.72 -15.73 -27.17
N GLY A 88 23.73 -15.75 -26.29
CA GLY A 88 24.30 -16.98 -25.72
C GLY A 88 23.24 -17.85 -25.00
N PRO A 89 22.55 -17.31 -23.97
CA PRO A 89 21.51 -18.04 -23.25
C PRO A 89 20.36 -18.54 -24.13
N LEU A 90 20.03 -17.83 -25.22
CA LEU A 90 18.96 -18.22 -26.13
C LEU A 90 19.25 -19.57 -26.82
N PHE A 91 20.50 -19.83 -27.19
CA PHE A 91 20.92 -21.11 -27.75
C PHE A 91 20.92 -22.26 -26.74
N GLU A 92 20.96 -21.94 -25.44
CA GLU A 92 20.80 -22.91 -24.34
C GLU A 92 19.32 -23.15 -23.98
N GLY A 93 18.37 -22.54 -24.71
CA GLY A 93 16.94 -22.62 -24.42
C GLY A 93 16.49 -21.74 -23.24
N LYS A 94 17.31 -20.78 -22.83
CA LYS A 94 17.01 -19.82 -21.76
C LYS A 94 16.63 -18.46 -22.36
N THR A 95 15.67 -17.78 -21.74
CA THR A 95 15.21 -16.46 -22.18
C THR A 95 15.80 -15.40 -21.27
N VAL A 96 16.87 -14.76 -21.73
CA VAL A 96 17.51 -13.63 -21.02
C VAL A 96 17.33 -12.37 -21.85
N ILE A 97 16.55 -11.43 -21.32
CA ILE A 97 16.32 -10.11 -21.87
C ILE A 97 17.25 -9.13 -21.14
N GLU A 98 18.15 -8.50 -21.88
CA GLU A 98 19.12 -7.53 -21.37
C GLU A 98 18.42 -6.21 -21.04
N GLU A 99 17.62 -5.69 -21.99
CA GLU A 99 16.94 -4.40 -21.82
C GLU A 99 15.59 -4.39 -22.54
N ILE A 100 14.57 -3.89 -21.84
CA ILE A 100 13.32 -3.41 -22.42
C ILE A 100 13.25 -1.93 -22.09
N SER A 101 13.27 -1.06 -23.10
CA SER A 101 13.14 0.38 -22.92
C SER A 101 11.98 0.89 -23.78
N VAL A 102 11.09 1.67 -23.18
CA VAL A 102 10.01 2.36 -23.88
C VAL A 102 10.01 3.80 -23.41
N ALA A 103 10.28 4.75 -24.30
CA ALA A 103 10.24 6.16 -23.95
C ALA A 103 8.92 6.79 -24.39
N ASP A 104 8.48 7.78 -23.62
CA ASP A 104 7.39 8.70 -23.95
C ASP A 104 6.13 7.98 -24.45
N LEU A 105 5.70 6.99 -23.66
CA LEU A 105 4.45 6.29 -23.84
C LEU A 105 3.26 7.25 -23.62
N ILE A 106 2.39 7.36 -24.61
CA ILE A 106 1.18 8.19 -24.56
C ILE A 106 -0.01 7.32 -24.93
N PHE A 107 -1.08 7.47 -24.16
CA PHE A 107 -2.35 6.79 -24.44
C PHE A 107 -3.35 7.79 -25.00
N ASN A 108 -4.20 7.32 -25.91
CA ASN A 108 -5.33 8.08 -26.44
C ASN A 108 -4.98 9.44 -27.10
N ASP A 109 -3.78 9.58 -27.68
CA ASP A 109 -3.37 10.82 -28.34
C ASP A 109 -4.10 11.04 -29.69
N LYS A 110 -4.09 12.28 -30.18
CA LYS A 110 -4.70 12.65 -31.46
C LYS A 110 -3.79 12.29 -32.63
N ARG A 111 -4.35 11.61 -33.65
CA ARG A 111 -3.64 11.26 -34.88
C ARG A 111 -3.76 12.36 -35.95
N GLN A 112 -2.72 12.47 -36.78
CA GLN A 112 -2.73 13.31 -37.99
C GLN A 112 -3.41 12.61 -39.18
N THR A 113 -3.43 11.26 -39.18
CA THR A 113 -4.04 10.47 -40.26
C THR A 113 -4.94 9.38 -39.69
N SER A 114 -6.06 9.11 -40.38
CA SER A 114 -6.98 8.04 -40.00
C SER A 114 -6.27 6.68 -39.93
N GLY A 115 -6.48 5.99 -38.82
CA GLY A 115 -6.02 4.63 -38.54
C GLY A 115 -6.96 3.53 -39.01
N GLU A 116 -7.97 3.86 -39.82
CA GLU A 116 -8.90 2.87 -40.36
C GLU A 116 -8.22 2.00 -41.42
N LEU A 117 -8.29 0.68 -41.24
CA LEU A 117 -7.81 -0.26 -42.25
C LEU A 117 -8.86 -0.44 -43.34
N LYS A 118 -8.46 -0.32 -44.61
CA LYS A 118 -9.33 -0.67 -45.75
C LYS A 118 -9.76 -2.12 -45.60
N LYS A 119 -11.04 -2.36 -45.29
CA LYS A 119 -11.63 -3.70 -45.23
C LYS A 119 -11.41 -4.37 -46.60
N LYS A 120 -10.46 -5.30 -46.66
CA LYS A 120 -10.33 -6.19 -47.81
C LYS A 120 -11.61 -7.03 -47.81
N ALA A 121 -12.40 -6.95 -48.89
CA ALA A 121 -13.64 -7.71 -49.04
C ALA A 121 -13.39 -9.15 -48.59
N ALA A 122 -14.03 -9.52 -47.48
CA ALA A 122 -13.76 -10.76 -46.80
C ALA A 122 -14.08 -11.93 -47.73
N ARG A 123 -13.06 -12.65 -48.17
CA ARG A 123 -13.24 -14.04 -48.57
C ARG A 123 -13.54 -14.76 -47.27
N SER A 124 -14.83 -15.03 -47.04
CA SER A 124 -15.37 -15.82 -45.94
C SER A 124 -14.45 -17.01 -45.67
N THR A 125 -13.61 -16.85 -44.66
CA THR A 125 -12.86 -17.93 -44.04
C THR A 125 -13.39 -17.91 -42.63
N THR A 126 -14.30 -18.84 -42.39
CA THR A 126 -14.94 -19.20 -41.12
C THR A 126 -14.26 -18.62 -39.89
N GLU A 127 -15.03 -17.79 -39.19
CA GLU A 127 -14.80 -17.33 -37.82
C GLU A 127 -14.08 -18.38 -36.97
N LYS A 128 -12.82 -18.12 -36.66
CA LYS A 128 -12.27 -18.47 -35.36
C LYS A 128 -12.18 -17.20 -34.56
N GLU A 129 -13.35 -16.74 -34.11
CA GLU A 129 -13.45 -15.83 -32.97
C GLU A 129 -12.58 -16.39 -31.84
N SER A 130 -11.68 -15.55 -31.35
CA SER A 130 -10.89 -15.81 -30.15
C SER A 130 -11.84 -16.19 -29.01
N LYS A 131 -11.54 -17.31 -28.34
CA LYS A 131 -12.26 -17.78 -27.15
C LYS A 131 -12.29 -16.74 -26.01
N LEU A 132 -11.50 -15.68 -26.09
CA LEU A 132 -11.46 -14.59 -25.12
C LEU A 132 -12.67 -13.64 -25.23
N SER A 133 -13.22 -13.43 -26.43
CA SER A 133 -14.33 -12.49 -26.65
C SER A 133 -15.67 -13.04 -26.14
N ARG A 134 -15.87 -14.37 -26.20
CA ARG A 134 -17.08 -15.03 -25.64
C ARG A 134 -17.07 -15.12 -24.12
N THR A 135 -15.89 -15.18 -23.49
CA THR A 135 -15.78 -15.25 -22.03
C THR A 135 -16.04 -13.90 -21.36
N ILE A 136 -15.75 -12.79 -22.04
CA ILE A 136 -16.05 -11.43 -21.53
C ILE A 136 -17.55 -11.11 -21.70
N ALA A 137 -18.20 -11.61 -22.75
CA ALA A 137 -19.61 -11.33 -23.04
C ALA A 137 -20.62 -12.20 -22.25
N THR A 138 -20.16 -13.20 -21.48
CA THR A 138 -21.03 -14.14 -20.73
C THR A 138 -20.87 -14.08 -19.21
N MET A 139 -20.17 -13.10 -18.65
CA MET A 139 -20.12 -12.90 -17.20
C MET A 139 -21.41 -12.22 -16.69
N PRO A 140 -22.22 -12.88 -15.86
CA PRO A 140 -23.44 -12.31 -15.30
C PRO A 140 -23.16 -11.73 -13.92
N ILE A 141 -22.33 -10.70 -13.79
CA ILE A 141 -22.35 -9.81 -12.61
C ILE A 141 -21.93 -8.42 -13.05
N LEU A 142 -22.86 -7.63 -13.60
CA LEU A 142 -22.86 -6.16 -13.53
C LEU A 142 -24.28 -5.68 -13.89
N LYS A 143 -25.19 -5.78 -12.92
CA LYS A 143 -26.45 -5.02 -12.92
C LYS A 143 -26.59 -4.36 -11.54
N PRO A 144 -26.32 -3.05 -11.41
CA PRO A 144 -26.37 -2.31 -10.15
C PRO A 144 -27.80 -1.84 -9.79
N GLU A 145 -28.82 -2.65 -10.08
CA GLU A 145 -30.23 -2.24 -9.97
C GLU A 145 -31.10 -3.13 -9.05
N THR A 146 -30.52 -4.04 -8.24
CA THR A 146 -31.31 -4.96 -7.40
C THR A 146 -30.84 -5.13 -5.93
N ILE A 147 -30.22 -4.12 -5.30
CA ILE A 147 -29.78 -4.22 -3.88
C ILE A 147 -30.27 -3.03 -3.03
N THR A 148 -31.48 -2.51 -3.25
CA THR A 148 -31.96 -1.34 -2.48
C THR A 148 -33.40 -1.41 -2.01
N GLU A 149 -33.99 -2.60 -1.79
CA GLU A 149 -35.42 -2.63 -1.43
C GLU A 149 -35.87 -3.47 -0.22
N ASN A 150 -35.01 -4.09 0.60
CA ASN A 150 -35.53 -4.78 1.81
C ASN A 150 -34.56 -4.85 3.00
N LEU A 151 -34.03 -3.72 3.49
CA LEU A 151 -33.36 -3.72 4.80
C LEU A 151 -33.72 -2.45 5.59
N ASP A 152 -34.88 -2.46 6.24
CA ASP A 152 -35.27 -1.44 7.23
C ASP A 152 -34.44 -1.62 8.51
N LEU A 153 -33.23 -1.05 8.53
CA LEU A 153 -32.31 -1.03 9.67
C LEU A 153 -32.92 -0.37 10.92
N ASP A 154 -33.81 0.60 10.74
CA ASP A 154 -34.43 1.38 11.82
C ASP A 154 -35.35 0.55 12.73
N ARG A 155 -35.91 -0.58 12.25
CA ARG A 155 -36.72 -1.47 13.10
C ARG A 155 -35.87 -2.41 13.95
N ILE A 156 -34.63 -2.69 13.54
CA ILE A 156 -33.74 -3.65 14.22
C ILE A 156 -32.91 -2.94 15.29
N THR A 157 -32.44 -1.72 15.02
CA THR A 157 -31.64 -0.92 15.98
C THR A 157 -32.49 -0.31 17.10
N GLY A 158 -33.76 0.02 16.84
CA GLY A 158 -34.64 0.65 17.85
C GLY A 158 -35.13 -0.27 18.98
N SER A 159 -34.92 -1.58 18.90
CA SER A 159 -35.38 -2.56 19.91
C SER A 159 -34.28 -3.39 20.55
N TYR A 160 -33.03 -3.24 20.11
CA TYR A 160 -31.88 -3.97 20.64
C TYR A 160 -31.15 -3.15 21.69
N GLN A 161 -31.02 -3.70 22.89
CA GLN A 161 -30.29 -3.05 23.98
C GLN A 161 -28.82 -3.46 23.91
N PHE A 162 -27.97 -2.55 23.43
CA PHE A 162 -26.54 -2.78 23.28
C PHE A 162 -25.87 -2.90 24.65
N LYS A 163 -25.24 -4.05 24.89
CA LYS A 163 -24.42 -4.29 26.09
C LYS A 163 -23.18 -3.41 26.10
N THR A 164 -22.73 -2.95 24.94
CA THR A 164 -21.62 -2.01 24.78
C THR A 164 -21.98 -0.63 25.33
N ASP A 165 -23.19 -0.14 25.07
CA ASP A 165 -23.69 1.13 25.63
C ASP A 165 -23.80 1.02 27.15
N GLN A 166 -24.35 -0.09 27.64
CA GLN A 166 -24.43 -0.35 29.08
C GLN A 166 -23.05 -0.46 29.74
N ALA A 167 -22.08 -1.10 29.09
CA ALA A 167 -20.71 -1.19 29.58
C ALA A 167 -20.00 0.17 29.57
N ALA A 168 -20.24 1.00 28.55
CA ALA A 168 -19.71 2.36 28.47
C ALA A 168 -20.28 3.26 29.59
N ASP A 169 -21.58 3.17 29.87
CA ASP A 169 -22.22 3.89 30.98
C ASP A 169 -21.71 3.44 32.35
N GLN A 170 -21.42 2.14 32.52
CA GLN A 170 -20.80 1.61 33.72
C GLN A 170 -19.38 2.14 33.91
N ILE A 171 -18.55 2.14 32.85
CA ILE A 171 -17.19 2.70 32.89
C ILE A 171 -17.23 4.20 33.24
N LYS A 172 -18.18 4.95 32.67
CA LYS A 172 -18.37 6.37 32.99
C LYS A 172 -18.69 6.58 34.47
N THR A 173 -19.52 5.71 35.04
CA THR A 173 -19.90 5.76 36.45
C THR A 173 -18.74 5.35 37.37
N GLU A 174 -17.98 4.32 37.01
CA GLU A 174 -16.78 3.88 37.73
C GLU A 174 -15.70 4.97 37.70
N PHE A 175 -15.47 5.60 36.55
CA PHE A 175 -14.52 6.70 36.41
C PHE A 175 -14.91 7.90 37.29
N ALA A 176 -16.18 8.31 37.28
CA ALA A 176 -16.68 9.38 38.14
C ALA A 176 -16.53 9.05 39.64
N THR A 177 -16.74 7.79 40.01
CA THR A 177 -16.59 7.33 41.40
C THR A 177 -15.13 7.35 41.84
N VAL A 178 -14.22 6.83 41.00
CA VAL A 178 -12.76 6.87 41.25
C VAL A 178 -12.29 8.32 41.34
N GLN A 179 -12.74 9.19 40.43
CA GLN A 179 -12.41 10.62 40.47
C GLN A 179 -12.80 11.27 41.80
N GLN A 180 -14.04 11.07 42.26
CA GLN A 180 -14.49 11.61 43.55
C GLN A 180 -13.69 11.06 44.74
N GLN A 181 -13.34 9.77 44.73
CA GLN A 181 -12.51 9.17 45.77
C GLN A 181 -11.10 9.78 45.80
N TRP A 182 -10.53 10.06 44.63
CA TRP A 182 -9.20 10.67 44.51
C TRP A 182 -9.20 12.16 44.84
N ASP A 183 -10.28 12.91 44.57
CA ASP A 183 -10.42 14.30 45.03
C ASP A 183 -10.37 14.39 46.57
N VAL A 184 -11.05 13.47 47.26
CA VAL A 184 -11.02 13.39 48.73
C VAL A 184 -9.63 12.97 49.23
N LYS A 185 -9.03 11.93 48.64
CA LYS A 185 -7.70 11.46 49.05
C LYS A 185 -6.58 12.45 48.78
N LEU A 186 -6.62 13.19 47.68
CA LEU A 186 -5.66 14.25 47.39
C LEU A 186 -5.77 15.39 48.42
N THR A 187 -6.98 15.66 48.91
CA THR A 187 -7.21 16.61 49.99
C THR A 187 -6.63 16.10 51.32
N GLU A 188 -6.82 14.82 51.65
CA GLU A 188 -6.23 14.17 52.84
C GLU A 188 -4.70 14.12 52.77
N LEU A 189 -4.13 13.78 51.61
CA LEU A 189 -2.68 13.84 51.38
C LEU A 189 -2.13 15.27 51.51
N GLY A 190 -2.91 16.28 51.11
CA GLY A 190 -2.57 17.69 51.34
C GLY A 190 -2.44 18.05 52.82
N GLN A 191 -3.17 17.37 53.71
CA GLN A 191 -3.05 17.56 55.16
C GLN A 191 -1.76 16.96 55.74
N LEU A 192 -1.18 15.94 55.09
CA LEU A 192 0.14 15.40 55.48
C LEU A 192 1.26 16.44 55.32
N GLN A 193 1.07 17.47 54.49
CA GLN A 193 2.02 18.58 54.39
C GLN A 193 2.16 19.32 55.74
N VAL A 194 1.07 19.48 56.49
CA VAL A 194 1.08 20.08 57.83
C VAL A 194 1.80 19.18 58.83
N GLU A 195 1.63 17.86 58.72
CA GLU A 195 2.36 16.89 59.56
C GLU A 195 3.86 16.85 59.22
N LEU A 196 4.23 17.00 57.94
CA LEU A 196 5.61 17.14 57.47
C LEU A 196 6.28 18.42 58.01
N GLU A 197 5.57 19.54 58.01
CA GLU A 197 6.04 20.80 58.60
C GLU A 197 6.21 20.68 60.12
N LYS A 198 5.25 20.03 60.79
CA LYS A 198 5.34 19.72 62.24
C LYS A 198 6.54 18.81 62.53
N LEU A 199 6.75 17.77 61.73
CA LEU A 199 7.89 16.86 61.85
C LEU A 199 9.22 17.60 61.69
N ALA A 200 9.33 18.49 60.70
CA ALA A 200 10.52 19.32 60.50
C ALA A 200 10.79 20.26 61.68
N ALA A 201 9.74 20.82 62.28
CA ALA A 201 9.83 21.64 63.49
C ALA A 201 10.28 20.83 64.71
N THR A 202 9.74 19.63 64.93
CA THR A 202 10.13 18.73 66.03
C THR A 202 11.58 18.24 65.88
N ILE A 203 12.02 17.92 64.66
CA ILE A 203 13.42 17.57 64.37
C ILE A 203 14.36 18.73 64.71
N SER A 204 13.93 19.98 64.48
CA SER A 204 14.74 21.18 64.77
C SER A 204 14.89 21.47 66.27
N GLN A 205 14.08 20.82 67.13
CA GLN A 205 14.17 20.93 68.61
C GLN A 205 15.14 19.90 69.23
N LEU A 206 15.67 18.96 68.43
CA LEU A 206 16.64 17.99 68.89
C LEU A 206 18.00 18.66 69.20
N GLY A 207 18.54 18.37 70.38
CA GLY A 207 19.78 18.94 70.89
C GLY A 207 20.54 17.99 71.81
N LYS A 208 21.76 18.37 72.23
CA LYS A 208 22.52 17.59 73.23
C LYS A 208 21.94 17.84 74.63
N PRO A 209 21.43 16.83 75.35
CA PRO A 209 20.87 17.03 76.68
C PRO A 209 21.99 17.32 77.70
N GLY A 210 21.79 18.35 78.53
CA GLY A 210 22.71 18.77 79.60
C GLY A 210 22.39 18.17 80.97
N ASN A 211 21.20 17.60 81.16
CA ASN A 211 20.78 16.92 82.40
C ASN A 211 19.78 15.77 82.14
N LEU A 212 19.42 15.02 83.19
CA LEU A 212 18.52 13.86 83.11
C LEU A 212 17.06 14.24 82.75
N LEU A 213 16.64 15.48 83.06
CA LEU A 213 15.30 15.97 82.73
C LEU A 213 15.21 16.27 81.22
N GLU A 214 16.22 16.96 80.68
CA GLU A 214 16.37 17.25 79.25
C GLU A 214 16.56 15.97 78.42
N LEU A 215 17.18 14.93 78.98
CA LEU A 215 17.28 13.62 78.33
C LEU A 215 15.89 12.99 78.12
N ASN A 216 14.98 13.13 79.08
CA ASN A 216 13.63 12.60 78.98
C ASN A 216 12.80 13.35 77.91
N GLU A 217 12.98 14.68 77.82
CA GLU A 217 12.36 15.51 76.77
C GLU A 217 12.89 15.14 75.37
N GLN A 218 14.21 14.92 75.23
CA GLN A 218 14.81 14.48 73.95
C GLN A 218 14.33 13.09 73.53
N VAL A 219 14.12 12.16 74.47
CA VAL A 219 13.53 10.83 74.17
C VAL A 219 12.08 10.97 73.71
N ALA A 220 11.30 11.87 74.32
CA ALA A 220 9.92 12.15 73.90
C ALA A 220 9.86 12.70 72.47
N TYR A 221 10.76 13.62 72.09
CA TYR A 221 10.84 14.13 70.72
C TYR A 221 11.20 13.05 69.70
N VAL A 222 12.14 12.16 70.02
CA VAL A 222 12.51 11.03 69.13
C VAL A 222 11.34 10.07 68.95
N GLN A 223 10.58 9.79 70.01
CA GLN A 223 9.36 8.97 69.93
C GLN A 223 8.29 9.63 69.05
N GLU A 224 8.03 10.93 69.22
CA GLU A 224 7.07 11.67 68.40
C GLU A 224 7.47 11.70 66.92
N ILE A 225 8.77 11.86 66.62
CA ILE A 225 9.31 11.79 65.25
C ILE A 225 9.09 10.41 64.64
N GLN A 226 9.35 9.35 65.41
CA GLN A 226 9.20 7.97 64.94
C GLN A 226 7.73 7.63 64.66
N GLU A 227 6.82 8.04 65.53
CA GLU A 227 5.37 7.83 65.36
C GLU A 227 4.84 8.60 64.14
N THR A 228 5.16 9.90 64.03
CA THR A 228 4.69 10.75 62.93
C THR A 228 5.25 10.29 61.57
N ALA A 229 6.54 9.95 61.50
CA ALA A 229 7.13 9.41 60.27
C ALA A 229 6.54 8.03 59.90
N GLY A 230 6.18 7.22 60.89
CA GLY A 230 5.50 5.94 60.69
C GLY A 230 4.10 6.10 60.10
N LEU A 231 3.33 7.07 60.60
CA LEU A 231 2.00 7.42 60.09
C LEU A 231 2.05 7.91 58.64
N ILE A 232 2.94 8.86 58.34
CA ILE A 232 3.12 9.40 56.97
C ILE A 232 3.51 8.28 55.99
N ARG A 233 4.46 7.43 56.38
CA ARG A 233 4.91 6.30 55.54
C ARG A 233 3.77 5.31 55.27
N THR A 234 2.95 5.01 56.27
CA THR A 234 1.83 4.08 56.14
C THR A 234 0.74 4.68 55.25
N ALA A 235 0.38 5.95 55.46
CA ALA A 235 -0.60 6.66 54.63
C ALA A 235 -0.19 6.72 53.14
N ILE A 236 1.10 6.99 52.84
CA ILE A 236 1.61 6.99 51.46
C ILE A 236 1.56 5.59 50.85
N ALA A 237 1.95 4.55 51.62
CA ALA A 237 1.96 3.17 51.13
C ALA A 237 0.54 2.65 50.83
N GLU A 238 -0.42 2.90 51.71
CA GLU A 238 -1.83 2.54 51.51
C GLU A 238 -2.45 3.31 50.33
N THR A 239 -2.05 4.58 50.14
CA THR A 239 -2.52 5.40 49.02
C THR A 239 -1.98 4.90 47.68
N ASP A 240 -0.68 4.56 47.59
CA ASP A 240 -0.11 3.93 46.40
C ASP A 240 -0.78 2.59 46.11
N GLU A 241 -0.96 1.72 47.11
CA GLU A 241 -1.63 0.43 46.90
C GLU A 241 -3.05 0.59 46.34
N GLN A 242 -3.82 1.56 46.87
CA GLN A 242 -5.15 1.85 46.33
C GLN A 242 -5.07 2.40 44.89
N PHE A 243 -4.11 3.29 44.59
CA PHE A 243 -3.92 3.82 43.23
C PHE A 243 -3.66 2.72 42.22
N GLN A 244 -2.81 1.75 42.57
CA GLN A 244 -2.52 0.60 41.72
C GLN A 244 -3.79 -0.23 41.46
N LYS A 245 -4.60 -0.48 42.52
CA LYS A 245 -5.87 -1.22 42.41
C LYS A 245 -6.91 -0.49 41.56
N ASP A 246 -7.11 0.81 41.77
CA ASP A 246 -8.11 1.60 41.02
C ASP A 246 -7.72 1.71 39.54
N ARG A 247 -6.44 1.93 39.25
CA ARG A 247 -5.92 1.95 37.88
C ARG A 247 -6.09 0.60 37.19
N GLN A 248 -5.83 -0.50 37.89
CA GLN A 248 -6.03 -1.83 37.36
C GLN A 248 -7.52 -2.11 37.12
N GLY A 249 -8.41 -1.70 38.04
CA GLY A 249 -9.85 -1.80 37.87
C GLY A 249 -10.36 -1.07 36.62
N LEU A 250 -9.93 0.18 36.40
CA LEU A 250 -10.28 0.94 35.20
C LEU A 250 -9.71 0.31 33.91
N THR A 251 -8.49 -0.21 33.97
CA THR A 251 -7.86 -0.90 32.84
C THR A 251 -8.63 -2.17 32.48
N ASP A 252 -9.03 -2.96 33.47
CA ASP A 252 -9.83 -4.16 33.29
C ASP A 252 -11.23 -3.84 32.78
N ALA A 253 -11.84 -2.73 33.23
CA ALA A 253 -13.14 -2.27 32.75
C ALA A 253 -13.08 -1.89 31.26
N ILE A 254 -12.06 -1.15 30.83
CA ILE A 254 -11.83 -0.80 29.42
C ILE A 254 -11.54 -2.05 28.58
N ASN A 255 -10.73 -2.98 29.09
CA ASN A 255 -10.39 -4.23 28.39
C ASN A 255 -11.59 -5.18 28.22
N ARG A 256 -12.72 -4.96 28.92
CA ARG A 256 -13.97 -5.71 28.74
C ARG A 256 -14.83 -5.18 27.60
N LEU A 257 -14.62 -3.95 27.13
CA LEU A 257 -15.39 -3.35 26.02
C LEU A 257 -15.32 -4.18 24.72
N PRO A 258 -14.17 -4.73 24.29
CA PRO A 258 -14.10 -5.60 23.12
C PRO A 258 -14.97 -6.86 23.26
N ALA A 259 -15.07 -7.42 24.47
CA ALA A 259 -15.90 -8.60 24.72
C ALA A 259 -17.40 -8.27 24.73
N ALA A 260 -17.78 -7.11 25.26
CA ALA A 260 -19.15 -6.59 25.17
C ALA A 260 -19.57 -6.33 23.71
N ALA A 261 -18.68 -5.71 22.92
CA ALA A 261 -18.89 -5.47 21.50
C ALA A 261 -19.01 -6.79 20.70
N ALA A 262 -18.18 -7.79 21.01
CA ALA A 262 -18.28 -9.12 20.40
C ALA A 262 -19.60 -9.82 20.76
N ALA A 263 -20.12 -9.62 21.97
CA ALA A 263 -21.39 -10.19 22.40
C ALA A 263 -22.60 -9.52 21.74
N ASP A 264 -22.58 -8.20 21.56
CA ASP A 264 -23.60 -7.46 20.80
C ASP A 264 -23.57 -7.87 19.32
N TYR A 265 -22.37 -8.00 18.75
CA TYR A 265 -22.16 -8.50 17.39
C TYR A 265 -22.78 -9.89 17.18
N GLN A 266 -22.54 -10.83 18.10
CA GLN A 266 -23.15 -12.16 18.04
C GLN A 266 -24.67 -12.13 18.25
N GLY A 267 -25.16 -11.24 19.11
CA GLY A 267 -26.60 -11.07 19.34
C GLY A 267 -27.33 -10.54 18.10
N LEU A 268 -26.77 -9.54 17.43
CA LEU A 268 -27.29 -8.99 16.18
C LEU A 268 -27.24 -10.01 15.03
N LEU A 269 -26.15 -10.78 14.94
CA LEU A 269 -26.02 -11.90 13.99
C LEU A 269 -27.12 -12.96 14.16
N SER A 270 -27.40 -13.34 15.42
CA SER A 270 -28.46 -14.32 15.72
C SER A 270 -29.86 -13.80 15.40
N LEU A 271 -30.09 -12.48 15.52
CA LEU A 271 -31.36 -11.83 15.18
C LEU A 271 -31.56 -11.70 13.66
N ALA A 272 -30.47 -11.56 12.91
CA ALA A 272 -30.49 -11.29 11.47
C ALA A 272 -30.50 -12.56 10.58
N GLN A 273 -30.25 -13.77 11.13
CA GLN A 273 -30.22 -15.05 10.39
C GLN A 273 -29.37 -15.01 9.09
N VAL A 274 -28.25 -14.29 9.07
CA VAL A 274 -27.39 -14.16 7.88
C VAL A 274 -26.14 -15.05 8.01
N PRO A 275 -25.79 -15.86 6.98
CA PRO A 275 -24.57 -16.67 6.99
C PRO A 275 -23.29 -15.83 6.81
N ASP A 276 -22.30 -16.15 7.64
CA ASP A 276 -20.88 -15.72 7.76
C ASP A 276 -20.42 -14.38 7.13
N LEU A 277 -20.01 -13.46 8.01
CA LEU A 277 -19.65 -12.07 7.73
C LEU A 277 -18.13 -11.81 7.76
N GLU A 278 -17.35 -12.44 6.87
CA GLU A 278 -15.94 -12.07 6.66
C GLU A 278 -15.77 -10.82 5.75
N LYS A 279 -16.86 -10.14 5.34
CA LYS A 279 -16.84 -9.19 4.20
C LYS A 279 -17.60 -7.88 4.40
N THR A 280 -17.59 -7.28 5.59
CA THR A 280 -18.15 -5.92 5.76
C THR A 280 -17.26 -5.05 6.63
N ASN A 281 -16.97 -3.84 6.14
CA ASN A 281 -15.82 -3.03 6.51
C ASN A 281 -16.24 -1.85 7.40
N PHE A 282 -16.13 -2.03 8.72
CA PHE A 282 -16.58 -1.08 9.75
C PHE A 282 -15.76 0.21 9.85
N ALA A 283 -14.66 0.33 9.11
CA ALA A 283 -13.86 1.56 9.07
C ALA A 283 -14.55 2.70 8.29
N GLU A 284 -15.56 2.40 7.45
CA GLU A 284 -16.39 3.40 6.75
C GLU A 284 -17.17 4.29 7.73
N ALA A 285 -17.57 3.74 8.86
CA ALA A 285 -18.38 4.43 9.87
C ALA A 285 -17.56 5.33 10.82
N LEU A 286 -16.24 5.10 10.94
CA LEU A 286 -15.39 5.82 11.90
C LEU A 286 -14.49 6.89 11.26
N LEU A 287 -14.17 6.77 9.96
CA LEU A 287 -13.18 7.61 9.30
C LEU A 287 -13.77 8.58 8.26
N GLY A 288 -15.08 8.51 8.00
CA GLY A 288 -15.72 9.22 6.90
C GLY A 288 -15.39 8.58 5.54
N LYS A 289 -16.27 8.75 4.54
CA LYS A 289 -16.22 8.03 3.27
C LYS A 289 -14.92 8.28 2.49
N GLU A 290 -14.39 9.50 2.53
CA GLU A 290 -13.28 9.96 1.70
C GLU A 290 -11.92 9.46 2.21
N VAL A 291 -11.68 9.49 3.53
CA VAL A 291 -10.45 8.94 4.15
C VAL A 291 -10.46 7.42 4.13
N PHE A 292 -11.65 6.84 4.32
CA PHE A 292 -11.86 5.42 4.17
C PHE A 292 -11.52 4.95 2.75
N HIS A 293 -11.99 5.61 1.68
CA HIS A 293 -11.66 5.24 0.30
C HIS A 293 -10.15 5.29 -0.04
N ALA A 294 -9.40 6.26 0.53
CA ALA A 294 -7.95 6.32 0.37
C ALA A 294 -7.25 5.16 1.09
N SER A 295 -7.74 4.77 2.28
CA SER A 295 -7.24 3.64 3.06
C SER A 295 -7.64 2.28 2.49
N THR A 296 -8.84 2.14 1.92
CA THR A 296 -9.28 0.90 1.25
C THR A 296 -8.49 0.67 -0.03
N THR A 297 -8.13 1.71 -0.79
CA THR A 297 -7.24 1.55 -1.95
C THR A 297 -5.88 0.96 -1.53
N LEU A 298 -5.34 1.40 -0.39
CA LEU A 298 -4.11 0.84 0.19
C LEU A 298 -4.33 -0.61 0.68
N LEU A 299 -5.41 -0.88 1.39
CA LEU A 299 -5.73 -2.22 1.93
C LEU A 299 -6.08 -3.23 0.83
N ASP A 300 -6.81 -2.82 -0.20
CA ASP A 300 -7.12 -3.61 -1.40
C ASP A 300 -5.85 -3.88 -2.20
N SER A 301 -4.93 -2.90 -2.29
CA SER A 301 -3.61 -3.12 -2.88
C SER A 301 -2.78 -4.12 -2.07
N ILE A 302 -2.86 -4.09 -0.73
CA ILE A 302 -2.19 -5.04 0.16
C ILE A 302 -2.81 -6.44 0.06
N ASN A 303 -4.13 -6.55 -0.05
CA ASN A 303 -4.84 -7.81 -0.24
C ASN A 303 -4.56 -8.40 -1.63
N TYR A 304 -4.58 -7.57 -2.68
CA TYR A 304 -4.15 -7.95 -4.02
C TYR A 304 -2.70 -8.45 -4.03
N LEU A 305 -1.78 -7.72 -3.37
CA LEU A 305 -0.40 -8.16 -3.20
C LEU A 305 -0.34 -9.48 -2.42
N ARG A 306 -1.12 -9.66 -1.35
CA ARG A 306 -1.15 -10.92 -0.57
C ARG A 306 -1.65 -12.12 -1.38
N GLU A 307 -2.68 -11.93 -2.20
CA GLU A 307 -3.25 -12.99 -3.06
C GLU A 307 -2.33 -13.34 -4.26
N HIS A 308 -1.51 -12.39 -4.71
CA HIS A 308 -0.62 -12.56 -5.87
C HIS A 308 0.86 -12.73 -5.50
N LEU A 309 1.22 -12.54 -4.22
CA LEU A 309 2.49 -12.99 -3.68
C LEU A 309 2.50 -14.52 -3.74
N PRO A 310 3.48 -15.13 -4.41
CA PRO A 310 3.54 -16.57 -4.46
C PRO A 310 3.69 -17.10 -3.04
N GLU A 311 2.71 -17.86 -2.55
CA GLU A 311 2.94 -18.73 -1.40
C GLU A 311 4.24 -19.49 -1.68
N THR A 312 5.25 -19.28 -0.84
CA THR A 312 6.46 -20.09 -0.78
C THR A 312 6.14 -21.48 -0.21
N GLY A 313 5.07 -22.09 -0.72
CA GLY A 313 4.75 -23.50 -0.59
C GLY A 313 5.24 -24.18 -1.84
N ASN A 314 6.51 -24.59 -1.80
CA ASN A 314 7.12 -25.66 -2.59
C ASN A 314 6.22 -26.16 -3.74
N ARG A 315 6.14 -25.42 -4.85
CA ARG A 315 5.57 -25.94 -6.10
C ARG A 315 6.57 -26.95 -6.65
N SER A 316 6.59 -28.12 -6.02
CA SER A 316 7.02 -29.35 -6.66
C SER A 316 6.24 -29.43 -7.94
N SER A 317 6.90 -29.08 -9.04
CA SER A 317 6.42 -29.37 -10.37
C SER A 317 6.14 -30.87 -10.38
N LYS A 318 4.87 -31.26 -10.24
CA LYS A 318 4.40 -32.58 -10.66
C LYS A 318 4.56 -32.60 -12.18
N ALA A 319 5.79 -32.83 -12.61
CA ALA A 319 6.13 -33.17 -13.95
C ALA A 319 5.31 -34.42 -14.28
N LYS A 320 4.39 -34.31 -15.24
CA LYS A 320 3.83 -35.48 -15.90
C LYS A 320 5.02 -36.33 -16.35
N PRO A 321 5.03 -37.66 -16.10
CA PRO A 321 6.14 -38.48 -16.54
C PRO A 321 6.22 -38.42 -18.06
N LYS A 322 7.17 -37.63 -18.58
CA LYS A 322 7.58 -37.69 -19.98
C LYS A 322 8.39 -38.96 -20.12
N ARG A 323 7.98 -39.83 -21.05
CA ARG A 323 8.79 -40.96 -21.47
C ARG A 323 10.12 -40.43 -22.04
N GLY A 324 11.22 -40.76 -21.34
CA GLY A 324 12.59 -40.77 -21.86
C GLY A 324 13.43 -39.53 -21.56
N GLY A 325 14.34 -39.66 -20.58
CA GLY A 325 15.40 -38.70 -20.27
C GLY A 325 15.16 -37.91 -18.98
N GLN A 326 16.17 -37.89 -18.10
CA GLN A 326 16.22 -37.00 -16.93
C GLN A 326 17.25 -35.91 -17.25
N ASP A 327 16.82 -34.64 -17.24
CA ASP A 327 17.74 -33.52 -17.37
C ASP A 327 18.53 -33.41 -16.06
N ILE A 328 19.81 -33.77 -16.10
CA ILE A 328 20.75 -33.60 -14.98
C ILE A 328 21.44 -32.24 -15.21
N THR A 329 21.12 -31.27 -14.36
CA THR A 329 21.79 -29.97 -14.37
C THR A 329 23.20 -30.14 -13.81
N PHE A 330 24.21 -30.13 -14.68
CA PHE A 330 25.59 -30.03 -14.27
C PHE A 330 25.90 -28.57 -13.91
N PRO A 331 26.40 -28.25 -12.71
CA PRO A 331 26.84 -26.90 -12.38
C PRO A 331 28.10 -26.58 -13.19
N GLY A 332 27.90 -25.97 -14.37
CA GLY A 332 28.95 -25.29 -15.12
C GLY A 332 29.31 -23.96 -14.47
N ARG A 333 30.54 -23.47 -14.69
CA ARG A 333 30.94 -22.11 -14.30
C ARG A 333 30.03 -21.10 -15.04
N GLU A 334 29.30 -20.28 -14.28
CA GLU A 334 28.39 -19.21 -14.74
C GLU A 334 27.06 -19.67 -15.37
N THR A 335 26.20 -20.32 -14.57
CA THR A 335 24.82 -20.62 -14.99
C THR A 335 23.88 -19.42 -14.77
N VAL A 336 23.30 -18.88 -15.85
CA VAL A 336 22.23 -17.87 -15.79
C VAL A 336 20.82 -18.50 -15.63
N PRO A 337 19.84 -17.77 -15.06
CA PRO A 337 18.45 -18.22 -14.95
C PRO A 337 17.80 -18.58 -16.28
N ARG A 338 16.81 -19.48 -16.25
CA ARG A 338 15.99 -19.83 -17.44
C ARG A 338 15.16 -18.66 -17.96
N PHE A 339 14.71 -17.79 -17.06
CA PHE A 339 14.04 -16.54 -17.41
C PHE A 339 14.63 -15.41 -16.58
N LEU A 340 15.13 -14.38 -17.26
CA LEU A 340 15.68 -13.18 -16.64
C LEU A 340 15.41 -11.97 -17.53
N ILE A 341 14.84 -10.92 -16.95
CA ILE A 341 14.84 -9.57 -17.52
C ILE A 341 15.76 -8.73 -16.64
N LYS A 342 16.93 -8.35 -17.17
CA LYS A 342 17.91 -7.59 -16.39
C LYS A 342 17.43 -6.17 -16.12
N LYS A 343 16.82 -5.52 -17.11
CA LYS A 343 16.39 -4.12 -17.01
C LYS A 343 15.14 -3.84 -17.84
N ILE A 344 14.18 -3.17 -17.23
CA ILE A 344 13.03 -2.54 -17.86
C ILE A 344 13.08 -1.06 -17.50
N VAL A 345 12.93 -0.17 -18.49
CA VAL A 345 12.76 1.26 -18.31
C VAL A 345 11.57 1.72 -19.12
N VAL A 346 10.65 2.44 -18.49
CA VAL A 346 9.47 2.98 -19.16
C VAL A 346 9.33 4.45 -18.76
N SER A 347 9.11 5.33 -19.72
CA SER A 347 8.56 6.67 -19.45
C SER A 347 7.27 6.85 -20.23
N GLY A 348 6.40 7.71 -19.71
CA GLY A 348 5.13 8.06 -20.32
C GLY A 348 4.69 9.45 -19.92
N GLN A 349 3.82 10.02 -20.73
CA GLN A 349 3.25 11.34 -20.52
C GLN A 349 1.77 11.34 -20.91
N GLY A 350 1.00 12.22 -20.28
CA GLY A 350 -0.40 12.41 -20.64
C GLY A 350 -0.54 13.08 -22.01
N ALA A 351 -1.62 12.74 -22.72
CA ALA A 351 -1.92 13.37 -24.00
C ALA A 351 -2.21 14.87 -23.82
N SER A 352 -1.65 15.70 -24.69
CA SER A 352 -1.74 17.17 -24.63
C SER A 352 -3.15 17.73 -24.83
N ASP A 353 -4.13 16.92 -25.22
CA ASP A 353 -5.53 17.32 -25.42
C ASP A 353 -6.49 16.65 -24.42
N SER A 354 -5.96 16.14 -23.31
CA SER A 354 -6.71 15.34 -22.34
C SER A 354 -6.65 15.92 -20.93
N ALA A 355 -7.53 15.43 -20.04
CA ALA A 355 -7.46 15.74 -18.61
C ALA A 355 -6.14 15.34 -17.93
N HIS A 356 -5.27 14.61 -18.66
CA HIS A 356 -3.95 14.19 -18.21
C HIS A 356 -2.83 15.07 -18.78
N GLU A 357 -3.12 16.17 -19.49
CA GLU A 357 -2.10 17.11 -19.97
C GLU A 357 -1.23 17.61 -18.80
N GLY A 358 0.10 17.38 -18.87
CA GLY A 358 1.05 17.68 -17.80
C GLY A 358 1.35 16.51 -16.85
N PHE A 359 0.68 15.37 -17.03
CA PHE A 359 1.05 14.12 -16.36
C PHE A 359 2.33 13.55 -16.99
N TYR A 360 3.23 13.06 -16.16
CA TYR A 360 4.41 12.32 -16.59
C TYR A 360 4.72 11.23 -15.58
N ALA A 361 5.14 10.08 -16.06
CA ALA A 361 5.60 8.98 -15.24
C ALA A 361 6.86 8.38 -15.84
N LYS A 362 7.77 7.94 -14.98
CA LYS A 362 8.92 7.11 -15.34
C LYS A 362 9.10 6.00 -14.33
N GLY A 363 9.52 4.85 -14.82
CA GLY A 363 9.70 3.65 -14.04
C GLY A 363 10.91 2.87 -14.52
N SER A 364 11.55 2.18 -13.59
CA SER A 364 12.56 1.18 -13.91
C SER A 364 12.39 -0.03 -13.01
N ILE A 365 12.60 -1.22 -13.57
CA ILE A 365 12.61 -2.48 -12.84
C ILE A 365 13.84 -3.26 -13.29
N THR A 366 14.58 -3.85 -12.37
CA THR A 366 15.76 -4.66 -12.68
C THR A 366 15.71 -6.02 -12.02
N GLY A 367 16.21 -7.03 -12.70
CA GLY A 367 16.39 -8.36 -12.13
C GLY A 367 15.11 -9.16 -11.94
N ILE A 368 14.13 -9.06 -12.86
CA ILE A 368 12.95 -9.94 -12.84
C ILE A 368 13.39 -11.33 -13.28
N THR A 369 13.25 -12.33 -12.42
CA THR A 369 13.73 -13.68 -12.73
C THR A 369 12.82 -14.77 -12.16
N SER A 370 12.79 -15.92 -12.83
CA SER A 370 12.14 -17.12 -12.31
C SER A 370 12.98 -17.87 -11.27
N GLU A 371 14.29 -17.58 -11.16
CA GLU A 371 15.23 -18.32 -10.31
C GLU A 371 16.11 -17.34 -9.51
N PRO A 372 15.54 -16.62 -8.51
CA PRO A 372 16.25 -15.59 -7.75
C PRO A 372 17.52 -16.08 -7.05
N MET A 373 17.50 -17.31 -6.53
CA MET A 373 18.67 -17.94 -5.90
C MET A 373 19.84 -18.09 -6.87
N LEU A 374 19.56 -18.41 -8.14
CA LEU A 374 20.57 -18.59 -9.18
C LEU A 374 21.06 -17.24 -9.72
N TYR A 375 20.17 -16.25 -9.77
CA TYR A 375 20.52 -14.88 -10.18
C TYR A 375 21.40 -14.17 -9.14
N GLY A 376 21.18 -14.42 -7.86
CA GLY A 376 22.01 -13.91 -6.76
C GLY A 376 21.83 -12.42 -6.44
N ALA A 377 20.84 -11.76 -7.04
CA ALA A 377 20.53 -10.35 -6.80
C ALA A 377 19.01 -10.14 -6.64
N PRO A 378 18.58 -9.12 -5.87
CA PRO A 378 17.17 -8.81 -5.68
C PRO A 378 16.54 -8.22 -6.96
N THR A 379 15.23 -8.36 -7.08
CA THR A 379 14.45 -7.54 -8.02
C THR A 379 14.26 -6.16 -7.40
N THR A 380 14.66 -5.10 -8.09
CA THR A 380 14.46 -3.72 -7.60
C THR A 380 13.61 -2.92 -8.57
N PHE A 381 12.79 -2.04 -8.05
CA PHE A 381 11.96 -1.15 -8.86
C PHE A 381 11.99 0.28 -8.31
N ALA A 382 11.83 1.25 -9.20
CA ALA A 382 11.72 2.65 -8.87
C ALA A 382 10.79 3.33 -9.87
N PHE A 383 9.76 4.01 -9.37
CA PHE A 383 8.73 4.71 -10.10
C PHE A 383 8.63 6.14 -9.58
N LEU A 384 8.47 7.07 -10.50
CA LEU A 384 8.22 8.47 -10.22
C LEU A 384 7.14 8.96 -11.17
N ALA A 385 6.09 9.56 -10.63
CA ALA A 385 5.05 10.20 -11.42
C ALA A 385 4.80 11.61 -10.89
N HIS A 386 4.51 12.55 -11.78
CA HIS A 386 4.04 13.87 -11.40
C HIS A 386 2.75 14.19 -12.13
N THR A 387 1.80 14.79 -11.41
CA THR A 387 0.54 15.25 -11.96
C THR A 387 0.64 16.72 -12.37
N PRO A 388 -0.30 17.22 -13.19
CA PRO A 388 -0.35 18.65 -13.55
C PRO A 388 -0.56 19.56 -12.33
N LYS A 389 -1.22 19.03 -11.28
CA LYS A 389 -1.47 19.72 -10.00
C LYS A 389 -0.27 19.66 -9.04
N GLN A 390 0.93 19.39 -9.54
CA GLN A 390 2.18 19.29 -8.77
C GLN A 390 2.21 18.16 -7.72
N THR A 391 1.27 17.21 -7.76
CA THR A 391 1.35 16.03 -6.90
C THR A 391 2.47 15.12 -7.40
N LEU A 392 3.43 14.82 -6.52
CA LEU A 392 4.54 13.93 -6.80
C LEU A 392 4.27 12.56 -6.17
N LEU A 393 4.27 11.52 -7.00
CA LEU A 393 4.25 10.12 -6.57
C LEU A 393 5.64 9.54 -6.72
N ARG A 394 6.18 8.95 -5.66
CA ARG A 394 7.41 8.15 -5.69
C ARG A 394 7.14 6.79 -5.09
N MET A 395 7.61 5.75 -5.75
CA MET A 395 7.56 4.39 -5.23
C MET A 395 8.85 3.68 -5.58
N ASP A 396 9.49 3.03 -4.62
CA ASP A 396 10.70 2.25 -4.84
C ASP A 396 10.71 1.03 -3.95
N GLY A 397 11.48 0.02 -4.32
CA GLY A 397 11.53 -1.18 -3.51
C GLY A 397 12.55 -2.20 -3.96
N ASN A 398 12.79 -3.15 -3.07
CA ASN A 398 13.59 -4.33 -3.28
C ASN A 398 12.77 -5.57 -2.90
N LEU A 399 12.81 -6.58 -3.75
CA LEU A 399 12.24 -7.90 -3.50
C LEU A 399 13.42 -8.89 -3.45
N ASN A 400 13.86 -9.26 -2.25
CA ASN A 400 15.05 -10.08 -2.07
C ASN A 400 14.68 -11.53 -1.74
N HIS A 401 14.48 -12.32 -2.80
CA HIS A 401 14.14 -13.74 -2.71
C HIS A 401 15.34 -14.65 -2.96
N VAL A 402 16.57 -14.13 -2.85
CA VAL A 402 17.81 -14.93 -3.02
C VAL A 402 17.90 -16.05 -1.98
N THR A 403 17.38 -15.82 -0.77
CA THR A 403 17.23 -16.84 0.27
C THR A 403 15.75 -16.96 0.66
N PRO A 404 14.99 -17.91 0.07
CA PRO A 404 13.53 -17.99 0.27
C PRO A 404 13.08 -18.16 1.73
N ALA A 405 13.91 -18.79 2.58
CA ALA A 405 13.59 -18.99 3.99
C ALA A 405 13.74 -17.72 4.84
N GLU A 406 14.47 -16.72 4.34
CA GLU A 406 14.84 -15.49 5.05
C GLU A 406 14.62 -14.26 4.16
N PHE A 407 13.66 -14.33 3.24
CA PHE A 407 13.44 -13.25 2.29
C PHE A 407 13.07 -11.95 3.02
N GLN A 408 13.49 -10.82 2.45
CA GLN A 408 13.17 -9.51 2.97
C GLN A 408 12.80 -8.62 1.79
N ASP A 409 11.52 -8.30 1.70
CA ASP A 409 11.01 -7.38 0.70
C ASP A 409 10.69 -6.05 1.37
N GLN A 410 11.01 -4.96 0.68
CA GLN A 410 10.71 -3.61 1.09
C GLN A 410 10.13 -2.83 -0.07
N LEU A 411 9.02 -2.14 0.19
CA LEU A 411 8.41 -1.18 -0.72
C LEU A 411 8.23 0.13 0.04
N ASN A 412 8.82 1.19 -0.49
CA ASN A 412 8.65 2.56 -0.03
C ASN A 412 7.71 3.28 -1.01
N PHE A 413 6.77 4.06 -0.50
CA PHE A 413 5.95 4.95 -1.30
C PHE A 413 5.84 6.31 -0.63
N SER A 414 5.74 7.35 -1.44
CA SER A 414 5.59 8.73 -1.00
C SER A 414 4.70 9.47 -2.00
N ILE A 415 3.67 10.12 -1.49
CA ILE A 415 2.78 11.00 -2.25
C ILE A 415 2.91 12.37 -1.62
N GLN A 416 3.32 13.37 -2.39
CA GLN A 416 3.54 14.75 -1.91
C GLN A 416 2.70 15.72 -2.72
N GLY A 417 2.24 16.81 -2.10
CA GLY A 417 1.45 17.83 -2.78
C GLY A 417 0.07 17.35 -3.18
N VAL A 418 -0.57 16.53 -2.34
CA VAL A 418 -1.99 16.17 -2.52
C VAL A 418 -2.82 17.39 -2.13
N PRO A 419 -3.59 18.00 -3.05
CA PRO A 419 -4.45 19.11 -2.67
C PRO A 419 -5.55 18.63 -1.71
N LEU A 420 -5.61 19.21 -0.51
CA LEU A 420 -6.62 18.91 0.50
C LEU A 420 -7.84 19.85 0.42
N SER A 421 -7.81 20.81 -0.50
CA SER A 421 -8.91 21.75 -0.75
C SER A 421 -10.21 21.01 -1.07
N GLN A 422 -11.29 21.38 -0.37
CA GLN A 422 -12.64 20.82 -0.45
C GLN A 422 -12.82 19.43 0.16
N LEU A 423 -11.88 18.97 1.00
CA LEU A 423 -12.13 17.78 1.81
C LEU A 423 -13.14 18.14 2.91
N GLU A 424 -14.33 17.54 2.86
CA GLU A 424 -15.34 17.63 3.91
C GLU A 424 -14.98 16.62 5.00
N LEU A 425 -14.78 17.08 6.23
CA LEU A 425 -14.35 16.22 7.35
C LEU A 425 -15.53 15.61 8.13
N GLY A 426 -16.74 15.71 7.57
CA GLY A 426 -18.00 15.21 8.15
C GLY A 426 -18.56 16.09 9.26
N ASP A 427 -19.79 15.78 9.69
CA ASP A 427 -20.54 16.50 10.73
C ASP A 427 -20.02 16.14 12.14
N SER A 428 -18.74 16.39 12.41
CA SER A 428 -18.17 16.26 13.76
C SER A 428 -18.15 17.63 14.44
N PRO A 429 -18.70 17.78 15.65
CA PRO A 429 -18.63 19.05 16.39
C PRO A 429 -17.20 19.43 16.82
N TYR A 430 -16.22 18.55 16.58
CA TYR A 430 -14.81 18.74 16.95
C TYR A 430 -13.87 18.89 15.73
N LEU A 431 -14.38 18.73 14.50
CA LEU A 431 -13.59 18.91 13.28
C LEU A 431 -14.12 20.12 12.50
N PRO A 432 -13.27 20.82 11.74
CA PRO A 432 -13.74 21.83 10.81
C PRO A 432 -14.57 21.17 9.71
N ASP A 433 -15.71 21.76 9.39
CA ASP A 433 -16.61 21.29 8.32
C ASP A 433 -15.86 21.05 7.00
N LYS A 434 -14.94 21.96 6.64
CA LYS A 434 -14.19 21.90 5.38
C LYS A 434 -12.76 22.37 5.51
N ILE A 435 -11.87 21.72 4.76
CA ILE A 435 -10.53 22.24 4.47
C ILE A 435 -10.63 23.09 3.18
N LEU A 436 -10.43 24.40 3.30
CA LEU A 436 -10.45 25.35 2.18
C LEU A 436 -9.18 25.25 1.33
N ALA A 437 -8.03 25.12 1.98
CA ALA A 437 -6.73 24.97 1.34
C ALA A 437 -5.81 24.09 2.19
N GLY A 438 -4.84 23.45 1.54
CA GLY A 438 -3.87 22.60 2.22
C GLY A 438 -3.19 21.60 1.29
N GLN A 439 -2.02 21.15 1.70
CA GLN A 439 -1.28 20.09 1.01
C GLN A 439 -1.06 18.90 1.94
N GLY A 440 -1.42 17.73 1.44
CA GLY A 440 -1.18 16.45 2.09
C GLY A 440 0.08 15.78 1.56
N GLN A 441 0.75 15.09 2.47
CA GLN A 441 1.84 14.17 2.21
C GLN A 441 1.52 12.82 2.87
N ILE A 442 1.73 11.74 2.12
CA ILE A 442 1.56 10.37 2.58
C ILE A 442 2.88 9.65 2.33
N ASP A 443 3.55 9.23 3.40
CA ASP A 443 4.73 8.38 3.31
C ASP A 443 4.40 7.01 3.86
N GLY A 444 4.91 5.96 3.23
CA GLY A 444 4.73 4.61 3.70
C GLY A 444 5.90 3.70 3.40
N VAL A 445 6.14 2.79 4.33
CA VAL A 445 7.13 1.71 4.21
C VAL A 445 6.43 0.39 4.52
N LEU A 446 6.40 -0.47 3.51
CA LEU A 446 5.94 -1.84 3.60
C LEU A 446 7.16 -2.76 3.68
N THR A 447 7.26 -3.56 4.72
CA THR A 447 8.26 -4.62 4.87
C THR A 447 7.58 -5.97 4.94
N ILE A 448 8.01 -6.91 4.11
CA ILE A 448 7.48 -8.28 4.07
C ILE A 448 8.63 -9.23 4.44
N LYS A 449 8.36 -10.10 5.41
CA LYS A 449 9.26 -11.15 5.88
C LYS A 449 8.48 -12.46 6.01
N PRO A 450 9.14 -13.62 6.12
CA PRO A 450 8.46 -14.90 6.36
C PRO A 450 7.51 -14.89 7.57
N ALA A 451 7.85 -14.14 8.62
CA ALA A 451 7.04 -14.05 9.85
C ALA A 451 5.78 -13.17 9.71
N GLY A 452 5.66 -12.40 8.63
CA GLY A 452 4.52 -11.51 8.41
C GLY A 452 4.87 -10.21 7.70
N LEU A 453 3.89 -9.32 7.67
CA LEU A 453 3.94 -8.05 6.95
C LEU A 453 3.82 -6.89 7.95
N LYS A 454 4.69 -5.89 7.81
CA LYS A 454 4.64 -4.65 8.58
C LYS A 454 4.49 -3.48 7.61
N LEU A 455 3.40 -2.73 7.75
CA LEU A 455 3.20 -1.45 7.08
C LEU A 455 3.36 -0.33 8.12
N THR A 456 4.09 0.71 7.78
CA THR A 456 4.15 1.95 8.55
C THR A 456 3.80 3.09 7.61
N THR A 457 2.78 3.85 7.95
CA THR A 457 2.33 5.01 7.17
C THR A 457 2.32 6.26 8.03
N ALA A 458 2.73 7.38 7.45
CA ALA A 458 2.65 8.70 8.05
C ALA A 458 1.85 9.60 7.10
N LEU A 459 0.83 10.25 7.64
CA LEU A 459 0.06 11.26 6.93
C LEU A 459 0.40 12.61 7.56
N THR A 460 0.83 13.56 6.74
CA THR A 460 1.16 14.92 7.16
C THR A 460 0.35 15.90 6.32
N ALA A 461 -0.30 16.85 6.97
CA ALA A 461 -0.97 17.95 6.31
C ALA A 461 -0.26 19.26 6.67
N ALA A 462 -0.11 20.15 5.69
CA ALA A 462 0.52 21.45 5.87
C ALA A 462 -0.29 22.53 5.15
N GLN A 463 -0.12 23.79 5.60
CA GLN A 463 -0.78 24.95 5.02
C GLN A 463 -2.32 24.84 5.02
N LEU A 464 -2.87 24.28 6.10
CA LEU A 464 -4.31 24.08 6.25
C LEU A 464 -5.02 25.42 6.46
N GLU A 465 -6.01 25.70 5.62
CA GLU A 465 -7.05 26.71 5.87
C GLU A 465 -8.37 25.97 6.09
N MET A 466 -9.06 26.27 7.18
CA MET A 466 -10.21 25.49 7.65
C MET A 466 -11.43 26.38 7.88
N GLU A 467 -12.61 25.88 7.53
CA GLU A 467 -13.91 26.51 7.81
C GLU A 467 -14.65 25.70 8.85
N TYR A 468 -15.13 26.35 9.91
CA TYR A 468 -15.95 25.76 10.96
C TYR A 468 -17.38 26.29 10.81
N GLY A 469 -18.35 25.44 10.52
CA GLY A 469 -19.75 25.83 10.38
C GLY A 469 -20.47 25.73 11.72
N HIS A 470 -21.10 26.85 12.10
CA HIS A 470 -21.90 27.04 13.31
C HIS A 470 -21.17 26.67 14.61
N GLN A 471 -20.72 27.70 15.33
CA GLN A 471 -20.12 27.60 16.67
C GLN A 471 -21.21 27.33 17.74
N PRO A 472 -21.39 26.12 18.30
CA PRO A 472 -21.69 26.03 19.72
C PRO A 472 -20.43 26.46 20.49
N GLU A 473 -20.58 27.25 21.56
CA GLU A 473 -19.47 27.51 22.47
C GLU A 473 -18.83 26.18 22.93
N PRO A 474 -17.50 26.11 23.08
CA PRO A 474 -16.85 24.89 23.53
C PRO A 474 -17.44 24.49 24.89
N VAL A 475 -18.11 23.34 24.91
CA VAL A 475 -18.77 22.80 26.10
C VAL A 475 -17.74 22.15 27.04
N ASP A 476 -16.51 21.92 26.55
CA ASP A 476 -15.43 21.28 27.30
C ASP A 476 -14.01 21.80 26.93
N LEU A 477 -13.05 21.43 27.78
CA LEU A 477 -11.64 21.82 27.69
C LEU A 477 -10.94 21.22 26.45
N ILE A 478 -11.43 20.09 25.94
CA ILE A 478 -10.85 19.44 24.75
C ILE A 478 -11.18 20.27 23.51
N GLY A 479 -12.42 20.75 23.38
CA GLY A 479 -12.82 21.67 22.32
C GLY A 479 -12.03 22.99 22.35
N GLU A 480 -11.70 23.50 23.54
CA GLU A 480 -10.86 24.70 23.69
C GLU A 480 -9.39 24.46 23.31
N ILE A 481 -8.82 23.30 23.70
CA ILE A 481 -7.45 22.91 23.35
C ILE A 481 -7.33 22.70 21.83
N VAL A 482 -8.25 21.95 21.22
CA VAL A 482 -8.26 21.68 19.77
C VAL A 482 -8.38 22.98 18.98
N ARG A 483 -9.21 23.92 19.44
CA ARG A 483 -9.36 25.26 18.83
C ARG A 483 -8.11 26.13 18.92
N ASN A 484 -7.34 26.02 20.00
CA ASN A 484 -6.15 26.85 20.21
C ASN A 484 -4.86 26.23 19.63
N THR A 485 -4.89 24.96 19.21
CA THR A 485 -3.72 24.24 18.68
C THR A 485 -3.78 23.96 17.18
N LEU A 486 -4.97 23.97 16.58
CA LEU A 486 -5.19 23.98 15.12
C LEU A 486 -5.42 25.41 14.63
#